data_AF-X1CXZ9-F1
#
_entry.id   AF-X1CXZ9-F1
#
_cell.length_a   1.000
_cell.length_b   1.000
_cell.length_c   1.000
_cell.angle_alpha   90.00
_cell.angle_beta   90.00
_cell.angle_gamma   90.00
#
_symmetry.space_group_name_H-M   'P 1'
#
loop_
_entity.id
_entity.type
_entity.pdbx_description
1 polymer ?
#
loop_
_entity_poly.entity_id
_entity_poly.type
_entity_poly.pdbx_seq_one_letter_code
_entity_poly.pdbx_strand_id
1 'polypeptide(L)'
;MVTGGLNNPFAVLILAPVTISASALRLQSTLWLGITAMAAVTLMTVFYTPLVHADGTILEVPELYRSGVAAALAIAVIFLSIYARRVAVEGYAMSQALTATQIELAREQRLSAIGGIAAAMAHELGTPLATIKLAAGELARELKDRPELAEDIALIRSETYRCGQILSDISQGGRDDRQIQNAPLSAIVEEAAAPHRNRGKRILIRVDGAMADEPHEDEPM
;
A
#
# COMPACT_ATOMS: atom_id res chain seq x y z
N MET A 1 38.31 -29.32 4.29
CA MET A 1 37.76 -30.11 3.15
C MET A 1 38.79 -30.14 2.03
N VAL A 2 39.96 -30.76 2.29
CA VAL A 2 41.19 -30.59 1.48
C VAL A 2 41.64 -31.93 0.88
N THR A 3 40.69 -32.82 0.57
CA THR A 3 40.96 -34.03 -0.21
C THR A 3 39.90 -34.15 -1.30
N GLY A 4 40.37 -34.13 -2.56
CA GLY A 4 39.57 -34.33 -3.76
C GLY A 4 39.28 -33.10 -4.65
N GLY A 5 39.55 -31.87 -4.18
CA GLY A 5 39.37 -30.66 -5.00
C GLY A 5 37.98 -30.55 -5.64
N LEU A 6 37.94 -30.28 -6.95
CA LEU A 6 36.72 -30.22 -7.79
C LEU A 6 35.96 -31.55 -7.95
N ASN A 7 36.60 -32.69 -7.66
CA ASN A 7 35.97 -34.01 -7.71
C ASN A 7 35.21 -34.36 -6.42
N ASN A 8 35.24 -33.48 -5.41
CA ASN A 8 34.53 -33.72 -4.18
C ASN A 8 33.03 -33.41 -4.38
N PRO A 9 32.10 -34.37 -4.19
CA PRO A 9 30.67 -34.15 -4.38
C PRO A 9 30.10 -33.06 -3.44
N PHE A 10 30.81 -32.76 -2.34
CA PHE A 10 30.46 -31.68 -1.42
C PHE A 10 30.87 -30.28 -1.91
N ALA A 11 31.58 -30.15 -3.03
CA ALA A 11 31.90 -28.84 -3.62
C ALA A 11 30.64 -28.06 -4.03
N VAL A 12 29.55 -28.76 -4.37
CA VAL A 12 28.22 -28.19 -4.66
C VAL A 12 27.66 -27.43 -3.44
N LEU A 13 28.07 -27.78 -2.22
CA LEU A 13 27.62 -27.10 -0.99
C LEU A 13 28.10 -25.65 -0.87
N ILE A 14 29.09 -25.22 -1.67
CA ILE A 14 29.50 -23.81 -1.75
C ILE A 14 28.40 -22.93 -2.37
N LEU A 15 27.52 -23.51 -3.19
CA LEU A 15 26.41 -22.77 -3.81
C LEU A 15 25.36 -22.32 -2.79
N ALA A 16 25.16 -23.08 -1.70
CA ALA A 16 24.16 -22.75 -0.68
C ALA A 16 24.41 -21.39 0.01
N PRO A 17 25.58 -21.12 0.62
CA PRO A 17 25.86 -19.81 1.22
C PRO A 17 25.94 -18.69 0.19
N VAL A 18 26.32 -18.98 -1.06
CA VAL A 18 26.32 -18.00 -2.16
C VAL A 18 24.91 -17.56 -2.52
N THR A 19 23.99 -18.51 -2.64
CA THR A 19 22.57 -18.24 -2.96
C THR A 19 21.89 -17.47 -1.84
N ILE A 20 22.10 -17.87 -0.59
CA ILE A 20 21.53 -17.20 0.59
C ILE A 20 22.06 -15.76 0.66
N SER A 21 23.36 -15.56 0.53
CA SER A 21 23.96 -14.22 0.58
C SER A 21 23.58 -13.34 -0.60
N ALA A 22 23.42 -13.90 -1.81
CA ALA A 22 22.96 -13.16 -2.99
C ALA A 22 21.49 -12.73 -2.88
N SER A 23 20.67 -13.48 -2.13
CA SER A 23 19.27 -13.13 -1.86
C SER A 23 19.11 -12.09 -0.74
N ALA A 24 20.07 -12.01 0.19
CA ALA A 24 19.94 -11.22 1.42
C ALA A 24 20.82 -9.95 1.48
N LEU A 25 21.92 -9.85 0.72
CA LEU A 25 22.87 -8.74 0.85
C LEU A 25 22.86 -7.75 -0.33
N ARG A 26 23.18 -6.49 0.00
CA ARG A 26 23.36 -5.36 -0.93
C ARG A 26 24.36 -5.69 -2.05
N LEU A 27 24.20 -5.04 -3.20
CA LEU A 27 25.00 -5.20 -4.42
C LEU A 27 26.51 -5.35 -4.19
N GLN A 28 27.08 -4.57 -3.27
CA GLN A 28 28.51 -4.63 -2.95
C GLN A 28 28.94 -5.98 -2.39
N SER A 29 28.11 -6.62 -1.57
CA SER A 29 28.39 -7.93 -0.99
C SER A 29 28.22 -9.06 -2.00
N THR A 30 27.28 -8.97 -2.94
CA THR A 30 27.17 -9.92 -4.06
C THR A 30 28.43 -9.89 -4.94
N LEU A 31 29.00 -8.70 -5.12
CA LEU A 31 30.23 -8.49 -5.88
C LEU A 31 31.45 -9.08 -5.16
N TRP A 32 31.60 -8.81 -3.86
CA TRP A 32 32.62 -9.44 -3.01
C TRP A 32 32.50 -10.96 -3.02
N LEU A 33 31.27 -11.49 -2.90
CA LEU A 33 31.04 -12.93 -2.88
C LEU A 33 31.33 -13.61 -4.22
N GLY A 34 31.00 -12.96 -5.34
CA GLY A 34 31.38 -13.42 -6.67
C GLY A 34 32.90 -13.46 -6.84
N ILE A 35 33.61 -12.43 -6.38
CA ILE A 35 35.08 -12.39 -6.37
C ILE A 35 35.65 -13.49 -5.48
N THR A 36 35.12 -13.69 -4.26
CA THR A 36 35.56 -14.73 -3.34
C THR A 36 35.31 -16.13 -3.90
N ALA A 37 34.15 -16.38 -4.51
CA ALA A 37 33.83 -17.67 -5.10
C ALA A 37 34.70 -17.96 -6.33
N MET A 38 34.97 -16.95 -7.17
CA MET A 38 35.88 -17.09 -8.30
C MET A 38 37.34 -17.32 -7.85
N ALA A 39 37.76 -16.63 -6.78
CA ALA A 39 39.05 -16.89 -6.13
C ALA A 39 39.12 -18.30 -5.54
N ALA A 40 38.05 -18.81 -4.95
CA ALA A 40 37.99 -20.18 -4.39
C ALA A 40 38.06 -21.26 -5.49
N VAL A 41 37.35 -21.07 -6.62
CA VAL A 41 37.45 -21.96 -7.79
C VAL A 41 38.87 -21.94 -8.36
N THR A 42 39.46 -20.74 -8.49
CA THR A 42 40.84 -20.58 -8.97
C THR A 42 41.83 -21.26 -8.03
N LEU A 43 41.68 -21.07 -6.71
CA LEU A 43 42.53 -21.67 -5.68
C LEU A 43 42.40 -23.21 -5.67
N MET A 44 41.20 -23.75 -5.83
CA MET A 44 40.98 -25.21 -5.97
C MET A 44 41.63 -25.80 -7.22
N THR A 45 41.83 -24.99 -8.26
CA THR A 45 42.51 -25.42 -9.49
C THR A 45 44.03 -25.53 -9.29
N VAL A 46 44.60 -24.66 -8.44
CA VAL A 46 46.04 -24.58 -8.16
C VAL A 46 46.47 -25.47 -6.98
N PHE A 47 45.64 -25.59 -5.94
CA PHE A 47 45.92 -26.36 -4.72
C PHE A 47 45.05 -27.63 -4.62
N TYR A 48 45.24 -28.58 -5.54
CA TYR A 48 44.62 -29.90 -5.40
C TYR A 48 45.66 -30.97 -5.09
N THR A 49 45.35 -31.82 -4.11
CA THR A 49 46.06 -33.07 -3.86
C THR A 49 45.44 -34.17 -4.73
N PRO A 50 46.24 -34.89 -5.55
CA PRO A 50 45.72 -35.96 -6.39
C PRO A 50 45.14 -37.08 -5.52
N LEU A 51 44.00 -37.64 -5.94
CA LEU A 51 43.42 -38.79 -5.25
C LEU A 51 44.31 -40.02 -5.48
N VAL A 52 44.77 -40.61 -4.38
CA VAL A 52 45.54 -41.86 -4.39
C VAL A 52 44.60 -42.97 -3.93
N HIS A 53 44.57 -44.09 -4.68
CA HIS A 53 43.83 -45.28 -4.30
C HIS A 53 44.44 -45.92 -3.03
N ALA A 54 43.69 -46.79 -2.33
CA ALA A 54 44.19 -47.48 -1.14
C ALA A 54 45.48 -48.29 -1.39
N ASP A 55 45.72 -48.66 -2.65
CA ASP A 55 46.91 -49.40 -3.11
C ASP A 55 48.07 -48.50 -3.57
N GLY A 56 47.99 -47.17 -3.37
CA GLY A 56 49.06 -46.23 -3.71
C GLY A 56 49.11 -45.77 -5.16
N THR A 57 48.21 -46.24 -6.02
CA THR A 57 48.10 -45.80 -7.43
C THR A 57 47.42 -44.44 -7.53
N ILE A 58 48.00 -43.53 -8.32
CA ILE A 58 47.50 -42.17 -8.53
C ILE A 58 46.39 -42.23 -9.58
N LEU A 59 45.21 -41.70 -9.24
CA LEU A 59 44.11 -41.57 -10.20
C LEU A 59 44.39 -40.35 -11.10
N GLU A 60 45.03 -40.57 -12.24
CA GLU A 60 45.27 -39.52 -13.24
C GLU A 60 43.97 -39.16 -13.96
N VAL A 61 43.32 -38.10 -13.49
CA VAL A 61 42.17 -37.50 -14.17
C VAL A 61 42.66 -36.67 -15.36
N PRO A 62 42.16 -36.88 -16.58
CA PRO A 62 42.57 -36.10 -17.76
C PRO A 62 42.43 -34.60 -17.52
N GLU A 63 43.42 -33.81 -17.95
CA GLU A 63 43.45 -32.34 -17.75
C GLU A 63 42.21 -31.63 -18.34
N LEU A 64 41.65 -32.20 -19.40
CA LEU A 64 40.41 -31.72 -20.04
C LEU A 64 39.20 -31.84 -19.10
N TYR A 65 39.12 -32.90 -18.29
CA TYR A 65 38.04 -33.08 -17.32
C TYR A 65 38.17 -32.06 -16.17
N ARG A 66 39.39 -31.81 -15.68
CA ARG A 66 39.64 -30.83 -14.60
C ARG A 66 39.24 -29.41 -15.00
N SER A 67 39.66 -28.97 -16.18
CA SER A 67 39.31 -27.65 -16.72
C SER A 67 37.81 -27.53 -17.01
N GLY A 68 37.18 -28.62 -17.47
CA GLY A 68 35.72 -28.70 -17.67
C GLY A 68 34.93 -28.50 -16.37
N VAL A 69 35.27 -29.19 -15.29
CA VAL A 69 34.58 -29.04 -13.99
C VAL A 69 34.82 -27.65 -13.39
N ALA A 70 36.03 -27.10 -13.52
CA ALA A 70 36.33 -25.73 -13.07
C ALA A 70 35.49 -24.68 -13.82
N ALA A 71 35.39 -24.81 -15.15
CA ALA A 71 34.55 -23.95 -15.97
C ALA A 71 33.06 -24.10 -15.60
N ALA A 72 32.58 -25.33 -15.40
CA ALA A 72 31.19 -25.59 -15.01
C ALA A 72 30.84 -24.96 -13.65
N LEU A 73 31.72 -25.06 -12.64
CA LEU A 73 31.50 -24.41 -11.35
C LEU A 73 31.56 -22.88 -11.45
N ALA A 74 32.49 -22.32 -12.23
CA ALA A 74 32.55 -20.88 -12.45
C ALA A 74 31.26 -20.35 -13.09
N ILE A 75 30.77 -21.04 -14.13
CA ILE A 75 29.50 -20.70 -14.80
C ILE A 75 28.33 -20.82 -13.81
N ALA A 76 28.26 -21.91 -13.03
CA ALA A 76 27.19 -22.12 -12.06
C ALA A 76 27.15 -21.03 -10.99
N VAL A 77 28.30 -20.64 -10.43
CA VAL A 77 28.41 -19.56 -9.45
C VAL A 77 27.95 -18.24 -10.04
N ILE A 78 28.44 -17.88 -11.24
CA ILE A 78 28.07 -16.63 -11.90
C ILE A 78 26.56 -16.60 -12.17
N PHE A 79 26.04 -17.66 -12.79
CA PHE A 79 24.63 -17.76 -13.15
C PHE A 79 23.73 -17.69 -11.93
N LEU A 80 24.03 -18.47 -10.88
CA LEU A 80 23.22 -18.52 -9.66
C LEU A 80 23.26 -17.19 -8.90
N SER A 81 24.41 -16.52 -8.87
CA SER A 81 24.55 -15.21 -8.23
C SER A 81 23.74 -14.13 -8.95
N ILE A 82 23.80 -14.10 -10.28
CA ILE A 82 23.02 -13.16 -11.11
C ILE A 82 21.52 -13.44 -10.95
N TYR A 83 21.13 -14.71 -11.05
CA TYR A 83 19.74 -15.13 -10.93
C TYR A 83 19.15 -14.79 -9.56
N ALA A 84 19.83 -15.16 -8.48
CA ALA A 84 19.39 -14.87 -7.11
C ALA A 84 19.25 -13.36 -6.88
N ARG A 85 20.21 -12.56 -7.37
CA ARG A 85 20.12 -11.09 -7.29
C ARG A 85 18.94 -10.54 -8.08
N ARG A 86 18.69 -11.04 -9.30
CA ARG A 86 17.59 -10.59 -10.14
C ARG A 86 16.24 -10.84 -9.44
N VAL A 87 16.05 -12.05 -8.91
CA VAL A 87 14.86 -12.44 -8.16
C VAL A 87 14.66 -11.58 -6.91
N ALA A 88 15.73 -11.31 -6.16
CA ALA A 88 15.65 -10.46 -4.98
C ALA A 88 15.23 -9.02 -5.32
N VAL A 89 15.84 -8.40 -6.34
CA VAL A 89 15.51 -7.04 -6.77
C VAL A 89 14.07 -6.93 -7.26
N GLU A 90 13.62 -7.88 -8.07
CA GLU A 90 12.24 -7.93 -8.55
C GLU A 90 11.25 -8.12 -7.38
N GLY A 91 11.57 -9.00 -6.42
CA GLY A 91 10.76 -9.20 -5.21
C GLY A 91 10.66 -7.95 -4.34
N TYR A 92 11.77 -7.24 -4.11
CA TYR A 92 11.76 -5.98 -3.36
C TYR A 92 10.97 -4.87 -4.04
N ALA A 93 11.00 -4.78 -5.37
CA ALA A 93 10.21 -3.81 -6.11
C ALA A 93 8.70 -4.12 -6.03
N MET A 94 8.32 -5.39 -6.21
CA MET A 94 6.93 -5.82 -6.09
C MET A 94 6.38 -5.61 -4.67
N SER A 95 7.16 -5.94 -3.63
CA SER A 95 6.78 -5.71 -2.23
C SER A 95 6.55 -4.23 -1.96
N GLN A 96 7.41 -3.33 -2.46
CA GLN A 96 7.24 -1.90 -2.25
C GLN A 96 5.99 -1.35 -2.95
N ALA A 97 5.72 -1.79 -4.18
CA ALA A 97 4.51 -1.43 -4.90
C ALA A 97 3.25 -1.92 -4.15
N LEU A 98 3.26 -3.16 -3.66
CA LEU A 98 2.16 -3.70 -2.87
C LEU A 98 1.95 -2.90 -1.57
N THR A 99 3.03 -2.61 -0.83
CA THR A 99 2.92 -1.80 0.39
C THR A 99 2.36 -0.41 0.12
N ALA A 100 2.77 0.24 -0.98
CA ALA A 100 2.23 1.54 -1.38
C ALA A 100 0.70 1.45 -1.63
N THR A 101 0.25 0.46 -2.42
CA THR A 101 -1.18 0.26 -2.70
C THR A 101 -1.99 -0.09 -1.44
N GLN A 102 -1.43 -0.87 -0.51
CA GLN A 102 -2.09 -1.21 0.75
C GLN A 102 -2.24 0.00 1.66
N ILE A 103 -1.24 0.91 1.71
CA ILE A 103 -1.34 2.15 2.50
C ILE A 103 -2.45 3.04 1.95
N GLU A 104 -2.55 3.15 0.62
CA GLU A 104 -3.59 3.92 -0.06
C GLU A 104 -4.98 3.33 0.19
N LEU A 105 -5.15 2.02 -0.01
CA LEU A 105 -6.41 1.33 0.25
C LEU A 105 -6.82 1.41 1.73
N ALA A 106 -5.88 1.26 2.66
CA ALA A 106 -6.16 1.38 4.09
C ALA A 106 -6.63 2.79 4.45
N ARG A 107 -6.09 3.83 3.80
CA ARG A 107 -6.54 5.21 3.99
C ARG A 107 -7.97 5.40 3.51
N GLU A 108 -8.31 4.91 2.31
CA GLU A 108 -9.67 4.97 1.77
C GLU A 108 -10.69 4.20 2.62
N GLN A 109 -10.34 2.97 3.02
CA GLN A 109 -11.21 2.14 3.87
C GLN A 109 -11.45 2.80 5.24
N ARG A 110 -10.43 3.44 5.82
CA ARG A 110 -10.56 4.15 7.09
C ARG A 110 -11.48 5.35 6.97
N LEU A 111 -11.32 6.17 5.93
CA LEU A 111 -12.22 7.31 5.66
C LEU A 111 -13.65 6.83 5.43
N SER A 112 -13.81 5.75 4.65
CA SER A 112 -15.10 5.09 4.41
C SER A 112 -15.80 4.64 5.68
N ALA A 113 -15.08 3.96 6.57
CA ALA A 113 -15.61 3.47 7.83
C ALA A 113 -16.03 4.62 8.76
N ILE A 114 -15.20 5.67 8.87
CA ILE A 114 -15.51 6.85 9.66
C ILE A 114 -16.75 7.57 9.10
N GLY A 115 -16.86 7.75 7.79
CA GLY A 115 -18.03 8.36 7.15
C GLY A 115 -19.31 7.56 7.36
N GLY A 116 -19.25 6.23 7.29
CA GLY A 116 -20.38 5.34 7.56
C GLY A 116 -20.87 5.42 9.01
N ILE A 117 -19.95 5.36 9.97
CA ILE A 117 -20.27 5.48 11.41
C ILE A 117 -20.78 6.89 11.73
N ALA A 118 -20.16 7.93 11.16
CA ALA A 118 -20.60 9.32 11.32
C ALA A 118 -22.04 9.53 10.82
N ALA A 119 -22.39 8.99 9.66
CA ALA A 119 -23.73 9.08 9.12
C ALA A 119 -24.76 8.32 10.00
N ALA A 120 -24.41 7.13 10.50
CA ALA A 120 -25.27 6.37 11.41
C ALA A 120 -25.48 7.12 12.74
N MET A 121 -24.40 7.61 13.35
CA MET A 121 -24.45 8.40 14.59
C MET A 121 -25.22 9.71 14.42
N ALA A 122 -25.11 10.37 13.26
CA ALA A 122 -25.88 11.56 12.94
C ALA A 122 -27.39 11.28 12.95
N HIS A 123 -27.80 10.13 12.41
CA HIS A 123 -29.19 9.70 12.40
C HIS A 123 -29.67 9.31 13.81
N GLU A 124 -28.90 8.53 14.56
CA GLU A 124 -29.28 8.04 15.89
C GLU A 124 -29.29 9.14 16.96
N LEU A 125 -28.33 10.08 16.93
CA LEU A 125 -28.24 11.19 17.90
C LEU A 125 -29.02 12.44 17.47
N GLY A 126 -29.37 12.58 16.18
CA GLY A 126 -30.15 13.72 15.69
C GLY A 126 -31.52 13.82 16.36
N THR A 127 -32.19 12.69 16.55
CA THR A 127 -33.50 12.61 17.21
C THR A 127 -33.48 13.05 18.69
N PRO A 128 -32.62 12.49 19.57
CA PRO A 128 -32.56 12.93 20.97
C PRO A 128 -32.10 14.39 21.10
N LEU A 129 -31.19 14.90 20.26
CA LEU A 129 -30.82 16.31 20.26
C LEU A 129 -31.99 17.23 19.89
N ALA A 130 -32.80 16.84 18.89
CA ALA A 130 -34.01 17.57 18.52
C ALA A 130 -35.02 17.60 19.68
N THR A 131 -35.19 16.47 20.38
CA THR A 131 -36.06 16.38 21.57
C THR A 131 -35.57 17.27 22.71
N ILE A 132 -34.27 17.25 23.03
CA ILE A 132 -33.68 18.11 24.06
C ILE A 132 -33.85 19.59 23.70
N LYS A 133 -33.64 19.95 22.42
CA LYS A 133 -33.80 21.32 21.93
C LYS A 133 -35.24 21.80 22.07
N LEU A 134 -36.22 20.95 21.79
CA LEU A 134 -37.64 21.25 21.98
C LEU A 134 -37.96 21.45 23.46
N ALA A 135 -37.59 20.50 24.32
CA ALA A 135 -37.84 20.55 25.76
C ALA A 135 -37.18 21.78 26.42
N ALA A 136 -35.92 22.09 26.06
CA ALA A 136 -35.25 23.30 26.52
C ALA A 136 -35.93 24.58 26.02
N GLY A 137 -36.53 24.55 24.81
CA GLY A 137 -37.32 25.64 24.28
C GLY A 137 -38.65 25.86 25.02
N GLU A 138 -39.29 24.78 25.45
CA GLU A 138 -40.51 24.81 26.28
C GLU A 138 -40.19 25.32 27.70
N LEU A 139 -39.15 24.78 28.34
CA LEU A 139 -38.67 25.23 29.65
C LEU A 139 -38.29 26.72 29.64
N ALA A 140 -37.65 27.21 28.57
CA ALA A 140 -37.32 28.63 28.43
C ALA A 140 -38.56 29.53 28.43
N ARG A 141 -39.72 29.02 27.98
CA ARG A 141 -40.99 29.75 27.98
C ARG A 141 -41.69 29.69 29.33
N GLU A 142 -41.68 28.53 29.99
CA GLU A 142 -42.29 28.35 31.31
C GLU A 142 -41.54 29.08 32.43
N LEU A 143 -40.21 29.14 32.35
CA LEU A 143 -39.36 29.72 33.39
C LEU A 143 -38.99 31.18 33.13
N LYS A 144 -39.78 31.87 32.30
CA LYS A 144 -39.51 33.26 31.90
C LYS A 144 -39.49 34.25 33.08
N ASP A 145 -40.23 33.93 34.14
CA ASP A 145 -40.32 34.72 35.37
C ASP A 145 -39.25 34.34 36.41
N ARG A 146 -38.35 33.40 36.09
CA ARG A 146 -37.25 32.95 36.96
C ARG A 146 -35.89 33.27 36.32
N PRO A 147 -35.40 34.52 36.46
CA PRO A 147 -34.18 34.98 35.79
C PRO A 147 -32.94 34.15 36.15
N GLU A 148 -32.91 33.60 37.36
CA GLU A 148 -31.85 32.73 37.88
C GLU A 148 -31.78 31.34 37.22
N LEU A 149 -32.82 30.88 36.53
CA LEU A 149 -32.80 29.63 35.73
C LEU A 149 -32.72 29.89 34.21
N ALA A 150 -32.89 31.14 33.79
CA ALA A 150 -32.89 31.51 32.38
C ALA A 150 -31.50 31.34 31.74
N GLU A 151 -30.43 31.59 32.50
CA GLU A 151 -29.04 31.42 32.05
C GLU A 151 -28.71 29.95 31.78
N ASP A 152 -29.06 29.05 32.70
CA ASP A 152 -28.84 27.61 32.56
C ASP A 152 -29.57 27.03 31.33
N ILE A 153 -30.82 27.44 31.11
CA ILE A 153 -31.59 26.98 29.95
C ILE A 153 -31.01 27.53 28.64
N ALA A 154 -30.54 28.77 28.64
CA ALA A 154 -29.86 29.35 27.49
C ALA A 154 -28.58 28.58 27.16
N LEU A 155 -27.81 28.18 28.19
CA LEU A 155 -26.62 27.36 28.04
C LEU A 155 -26.96 25.98 27.43
N ILE A 156 -27.93 25.25 28.00
CA ILE A 156 -28.37 23.95 27.48
C ILE A 156 -28.78 24.04 26.01
N ARG A 157 -29.54 25.08 25.64
CA ARG A 157 -29.96 25.30 24.24
C ARG A 157 -28.77 25.55 23.33
N SER A 158 -27.80 26.34 23.78
CA SER A 158 -26.61 26.66 22.99
C SER A 158 -25.73 25.43 22.77
N GLU A 159 -25.49 24.63 23.81
CA GLU A 159 -24.69 23.41 23.72
C GLU A 159 -25.40 22.33 22.89
N THR A 160 -26.72 22.16 23.04
CA THR A 160 -27.49 21.23 22.20
C THR A 160 -27.42 21.61 20.72
N TYR A 161 -27.47 22.91 20.41
CA TYR A 161 -27.31 23.40 19.04
C TYR A 161 -25.90 23.14 18.51
N ARG A 162 -24.87 23.40 19.32
CA ARG A 162 -23.47 23.17 18.99
C ARG A 162 -23.16 21.68 18.77
N CYS A 163 -23.70 20.79 19.60
CA CYS A 163 -23.62 19.34 19.42
C CYS A 163 -24.21 18.92 18.07
N GLY A 164 -25.37 19.48 17.69
CA GLY A 164 -25.98 19.21 16.38
C GLY A 164 -25.12 19.68 15.20
N GLN A 165 -24.47 20.85 15.32
CA GLN A 165 -23.54 21.34 14.30
C GLN A 165 -22.32 20.44 14.15
N ILE A 166 -21.64 20.10 15.26
CA ILE A 166 -20.45 19.22 15.25
C ILE A 166 -20.80 17.88 14.61
N LEU A 167 -21.94 17.30 14.97
CA LEU A 167 -22.40 16.02 14.42
C LEU A 167 -22.68 16.11 12.90
N SER A 168 -23.29 17.21 12.46
CA SER A 168 -23.50 17.49 11.03
C SER A 168 -22.17 17.62 10.28
N ASP A 169 -21.22 18.37 10.81
CA ASP A 169 -19.89 18.57 10.22
C ASP A 169 -19.13 17.25 10.08
N ILE A 170 -19.16 16.40 11.12
CA ILE A 170 -18.53 15.07 11.09
C ILE A 170 -19.19 14.17 10.03
N SER A 171 -20.52 14.25 9.86
CA SER A 171 -21.25 13.46 8.87
C SER A 171 -21.03 13.91 7.42
N GLN A 172 -20.79 15.21 7.20
CA GLN A 172 -20.53 15.79 5.88
C GLN A 172 -19.07 15.64 5.47
N GLY A 173 -18.14 15.82 6.40
CA GLY A 173 -16.70 15.65 6.15
C GLY A 173 -16.30 14.22 5.74
N GLY A 174 -17.07 13.19 6.13
CA GLY A 174 -16.89 11.82 5.64
C GLY A 174 -17.48 11.55 4.25
N ARG A 175 -18.30 12.46 3.73
CA ARG A 175 -19.02 12.35 2.45
C ARG A 175 -18.33 13.12 1.31
N ASP A 176 -17.73 14.27 1.64
CA ASP A 176 -17.10 15.19 0.69
C ASP A 176 -15.98 14.51 -0.14
N ASP A 177 -15.15 13.67 0.51
CA ASP A 177 -14.06 12.96 -0.18
C ASP A 177 -14.52 11.90 -1.19
N ARG A 178 -15.74 11.37 -1.09
CA ARG A 178 -16.24 10.31 -2.00
C ARG A 178 -16.97 10.84 -3.21
N GLN A 179 -17.63 11.99 -3.07
CA GLN A 179 -18.42 12.57 -4.16
C GLN A 179 -17.55 13.41 -5.10
N ILE A 180 -16.44 13.97 -4.60
CA ILE A 180 -15.48 14.72 -5.41
C ILE A 180 -14.65 13.81 -6.33
N GLN A 181 -14.47 12.53 -6.00
CA GLN A 181 -13.59 11.66 -6.78
C GLN A 181 -14.20 11.19 -8.12
N ASN A 182 -15.53 11.07 -8.24
CA ASN A 182 -16.20 10.55 -9.45
C ASN A 182 -17.50 11.29 -9.84
N ALA A 183 -17.64 12.58 -9.56
CA ALA A 183 -18.78 13.35 -10.06
C ALA A 183 -18.53 13.84 -11.50
N PRO A 184 -19.44 13.59 -12.45
CA PRO A 184 -19.34 14.20 -13.77
C PRO A 184 -19.36 15.72 -13.64
N LEU A 185 -18.56 16.41 -14.45
CA LEU A 185 -18.37 17.87 -14.39
C LEU A 185 -19.71 18.64 -14.44
N SER A 186 -20.72 18.10 -15.13
CA SER A 186 -22.10 18.61 -15.14
C SER A 186 -22.70 18.75 -13.74
N ALA A 187 -22.59 17.70 -12.91
CA ALA A 187 -23.17 17.67 -11.57
C ALA A 187 -22.53 18.71 -10.64
N ILE A 188 -21.20 18.88 -10.73
CA ILE A 188 -20.48 19.90 -9.95
C ILE A 188 -20.90 21.32 -10.36
N VAL A 189 -21.01 21.57 -11.66
CA VAL A 189 -21.43 22.87 -12.19
C VAL A 189 -22.89 23.17 -11.83
N GLU A 190 -23.74 22.15 -11.75
CA GLU A 190 -25.15 22.29 -11.38
C GLU A 190 -25.34 22.56 -9.88
N GLU A 191 -24.62 21.85 -9.02
CA GLU A 191 -24.54 22.07 -7.57
C GLU A 191 -24.07 23.51 -7.28
N ALA A 192 -22.99 23.96 -7.93
CA ALA A 192 -22.46 25.32 -7.79
C ALA A 192 -23.45 26.40 -8.29
N ALA A 193 -24.31 26.06 -9.26
CA ALA A 193 -25.31 26.98 -9.81
C ALA A 193 -26.61 27.04 -8.98
N ALA A 194 -26.93 26.01 -8.20
CA ALA A 194 -28.17 25.90 -7.43
C ALA A 194 -28.46 27.12 -6.51
N PRO A 195 -27.48 27.68 -5.76
CA PRO A 195 -27.70 28.87 -4.92
C PRO A 195 -28.04 30.14 -5.72
N HIS A 196 -27.75 30.15 -7.02
CA HIS A 196 -27.88 31.31 -7.89
C HIS A 196 -29.08 31.23 -8.84
N ARG A 197 -29.75 30.07 -8.95
CA ARG A 197 -30.96 29.90 -9.80
C ARG A 197 -32.10 30.85 -9.41
N ASN A 198 -32.24 31.17 -8.12
CA ASN A 198 -33.32 32.04 -7.63
C ASN A 198 -32.98 33.55 -7.63
N ARG A 199 -31.87 33.97 -8.23
CA ARG A 199 -31.45 35.39 -8.31
C ARG A 199 -31.95 36.13 -9.56
N GLY A 200 -32.97 35.60 -10.24
CA GLY A 200 -33.63 36.26 -11.38
C GLY A 200 -32.86 36.23 -12.69
N LYS A 201 -31.79 35.43 -12.81
CA LYS A 201 -31.05 35.21 -14.05
C LYS A 201 -31.19 33.76 -14.48
N ARG A 202 -31.44 33.52 -15.77
CA ARG A 202 -31.54 32.18 -16.35
C ARG A 202 -30.13 31.61 -16.54
N ILE A 203 -29.79 30.56 -15.79
CA ILE A 203 -28.52 29.83 -15.90
C ILE A 203 -28.75 28.67 -16.86
N LEU A 204 -27.97 28.60 -17.94
CA LEU A 204 -27.99 27.52 -18.94
C LEU A 204 -26.67 26.77 -18.85
N ILE A 205 -26.71 25.49 -18.49
CA ILE A 205 -25.53 24.63 -18.39
C ILE A 205 -25.55 23.70 -19.61
N ARG A 206 -24.49 23.75 -20.41
CA ARG A 206 -24.28 22.83 -21.55
C ARG A 206 -22.98 22.06 -21.37
N VAL A 207 -23.04 20.75 -21.59
CA VAL A 207 -21.87 19.87 -21.64
C VAL A 207 -21.80 19.27 -23.03
N ASP A 208 -20.65 19.40 -23.70
CA ASP A 208 -20.44 19.00 -25.10
C ASP A 208 -21.50 19.50 -26.10
N GLY A 209 -22.08 20.67 -25.82
CA GLY A 209 -23.08 21.32 -26.67
C GLY A 209 -24.53 20.89 -26.42
N ALA A 210 -24.78 19.85 -25.61
CA ALA A 210 -26.10 19.39 -25.21
C ALA A 210 -26.53 20.00 -23.86
N MET A 211 -27.85 20.11 -23.64
CA MET A 211 -28.42 20.59 -22.37
C MET A 211 -28.34 19.47 -21.33
N ALA A 212 -27.88 19.77 -20.11
CA ALA A 212 -27.70 18.78 -19.04
C ALA A 212 -29.01 18.12 -18.53
N ASP A 213 -30.16 18.63 -18.95
CA ASP A 213 -31.50 18.23 -18.49
C ASP A 213 -32.17 17.16 -19.40
N GLU A 214 -31.48 16.67 -20.43
CA GLU A 214 -32.00 15.57 -21.26
C GLU A 214 -31.52 14.22 -20.71
N PRO A 215 -32.44 13.32 -20.29
CA PRO A 215 -32.06 11.97 -19.92
C PRO A 215 -31.43 11.28 -21.14
N HIS A 216 -30.25 10.70 -20.94
CA HIS A 216 -29.61 9.81 -21.91
C HIS A 216 -30.44 8.52 -22.02
N GLU A 217 -31.53 8.57 -22.77
CA GLU A 217 -32.06 7.39 -23.45
C GLU A 217 -31.15 7.13 -24.65
N ASP A 218 -30.16 6.25 -24.46
CA ASP A 218 -29.87 5.13 -25.35
C ASP A 218 -28.45 4.61 -25.11
N GLU A 219 -28.37 3.51 -24.37
CA GLU A 219 -27.41 2.45 -24.65
C GLU A 219 -28.10 1.48 -25.63
N PRO A 220 -27.45 1.10 -26.73
CA PRO A 220 -27.24 -0.34 -26.87
C PRO A 220 -25.87 -0.77 -27.42
N MET A 221 -25.42 -1.89 -26.82
CA MET A 221 -24.34 -2.86 -27.14
C MET A 221 -22.90 -2.55 -26.75
#